data_AF-X1LRE3-F1
#
_entry.id   AF-X1LRE3-F1
#
_cell.length_a   1.000
_cell.length_b   1.000
_cell.length_c   1.000
_cell.angle_alpha   90.00
_cell.angle_beta   90.00
_cell.angle_gamma   90.00
#
_symmetry.space_group_name_H-M   'P 1'
#
loop_
_entity.id
_entity.type
_entity.pdbx_description
1 polymer ?
#
loop_
_entity_poly.entity_id
_entity_poly.type
_entity_poly.pdbx_seq_one_letter_code
_entity_poly.pdbx_strand_id
1 'polypeptide(L)'
;MDELDKAIHMYKQVLEIDEKNELACSQLLWLFMKTKLYEEALIYSEKSIEINPNNYNVYNNLGYVYFGMDDLEKAIECWEKSL
;
A
#
# COMPACT_ATOMS: atom_id res chain seq x y z
N MET A 1 -20.97 9.20 -2.33
CA MET A 1 -19.92 8.21 -2.02
C MET A 1 -19.26 7.90 -3.34
N ASP A 2 -18.03 8.35 -3.50
CA ASP A 2 -17.24 8.11 -4.72
C ASP A 2 -17.07 6.59 -4.89
N GLU A 3 -16.93 6.10 -6.12
CA GLU A 3 -16.70 4.66 -6.35
C GLU A 3 -15.45 4.17 -5.62
N LEU A 4 -14.50 5.08 -5.43
CA LEU A 4 -13.25 4.84 -4.74
C LEU A 4 -13.44 4.65 -3.23
N ASP A 5 -14.32 5.42 -2.59
CA ASP A 5 -14.69 5.22 -1.18
C ASP A 5 -15.36 3.87 -0.94
N LYS A 6 -16.23 3.45 -1.88
CA LYS A 6 -16.88 2.13 -1.84
C LYS A 6 -15.86 1.01 -1.95
N ALA A 7 -14.91 1.13 -2.87
CA ALA A 7 -13.85 0.15 -3.03
C ALA A 7 -13.00 0.02 -1.76
N ILE A 8 -12.60 1.15 -1.17
CA ILE A 8 -11.87 1.17 0.11
C ILE A 8 -12.69 0.46 1.19
N HIS A 9 -13.98 0.76 1.31
CA HIS A 9 -14.85 0.12 2.28
C HIS A 9 -14.93 -1.40 2.09
N MET A 10 -15.16 -1.87 0.85
CA MET A 10 -15.25 -3.30 0.54
C MET A 10 -13.96 -4.05 0.87
N TYR A 11 -12.79 -3.51 0.51
CA TYR A 11 -11.52 -4.16 0.83
C TYR A 11 -11.21 -4.14 2.33
N LYS A 12 -11.62 -3.11 3.07
CA LYS A 12 -11.53 -3.12 4.53
C LYS A 12 -12.37 -4.25 5.14
N GLN A 13 -13.58 -4.49 4.64
CA GLN A 13 -14.41 -5.62 5.09
C GLN A 13 -13.76 -6.98 4.79
N VAL A 14 -13.03 -7.11 3.67
CA VAL A 14 -12.26 -8.34 3.41
C VAL A 14 -11.20 -8.54 4.49
N LEU A 15 -10.50 -7.47 4.89
CA LEU A 15 -9.49 -7.54 5.95
C LEU A 15 -10.06 -7.75 7.35
N GLU A 16 -11.34 -7.47 7.59
CA GLU A 16 -12.04 -7.85 8.83
C GLU A 16 -12.26 -9.37 8.91
N ILE A 17 -12.37 -10.05 7.77
CA ILE A 17 -12.58 -11.51 7.67
C ILE A 17 -11.24 -12.24 7.61
N ASP A 18 -10.31 -11.72 6.81
CA ASP A 18 -8.97 -12.26 6.60
C ASP A 18 -7.95 -11.11 6.67
N GLU A 19 -7.40 -10.90 7.87
CA GLU A 19 -6.45 -9.82 8.15
C GLU A 19 -5.17 -9.90 7.31
N LYS A 20 -4.86 -11.08 6.75
CA LYS A 20 -3.65 -11.35 5.97
C LYS A 20 -3.94 -11.49 4.48
N ASN A 21 -5.11 -11.03 4.02
CA ASN A 21 -5.45 -11.09 2.62
C ASN A 21 -4.55 -10.17 1.77
N GLU A 22 -3.55 -10.76 1.11
CA GLU A 22 -2.54 -10.03 0.33
C GLU A 22 -3.16 -9.19 -0.80
N LEU A 23 -4.22 -9.71 -1.43
CA LEU A 23 -4.94 -9.00 -2.48
C LEU A 23 -5.63 -7.75 -1.93
N ALA A 24 -6.38 -7.87 -0.83
CA ALA A 24 -7.07 -6.73 -0.23
C ALA A 24 -6.08 -5.65 0.27
N CYS A 25 -4.97 -6.05 0.89
CA CYS A 25 -3.89 -5.14 1.28
C CYS A 25 -3.31 -4.41 0.06
N SER A 26 -3.00 -5.13 -1.02
CA SER A 26 -2.45 -4.54 -2.25
C SER A 26 -3.40 -3.55 -2.92
N GLN A 27 -4.70 -3.89 -2.96
CA GLN A 27 -5.73 -3.03 -3.56
C GLN A 27 -5.96 -1.76 -2.72
N LEU A 28 -5.97 -1.88 -1.38
CA LEU A 28 -6.05 -0.73 -0.49
C LEU A 28 -4.84 0.19 -0.65
N LEU A 29 -3.63 -0.37 -0.67
CA LEU A 29 -2.41 0.39 -0.92
C LEU A 29 -2.49 1.21 -2.22
N TRP A 30 -2.90 0.57 -3.33
CA TRP A 30 -3.07 1.27 -4.60
C TRP A 30 -4.14 2.37 -4.54
N LEU A 31 -5.29 2.11 -3.91
CA LEU A 31 -6.36 3.08 -3.74
C LEU A 31 -5.90 4.30 -2.94
N PHE A 32 -5.18 4.08 -1.83
CA PHE A 32 -4.65 5.14 -0.98
C PHE A 32 -3.58 5.98 -1.69
N MET A 33 -2.71 5.36 -2.49
CA MET A 33 -1.78 6.10 -3.36
C MET A 33 -2.53 6.98 -4.37
N LYS A 34 -3.57 6.43 -5.02
CA LYS A 34 -4.35 7.15 -6.01
C LYS A 34 -5.11 8.34 -5.42
N THR A 35 -5.53 8.26 -4.15
CA THR A 35 -6.16 9.37 -3.42
C THR A 35 -5.19 10.26 -2.67
N LYS A 36 -3.88 10.00 -2.76
CA LYS A 36 -2.83 10.73 -2.03
C LYS A 36 -2.97 10.65 -0.51
N LEU A 37 -3.63 9.61 -0.02
CA LEU A 37 -3.74 9.26 1.40
C LEU A 37 -2.50 8.45 1.79
N TYR A 38 -1.36 9.14 1.83
CA TYR A 38 -0.06 8.47 1.94
C TYR A 38 0.17 7.82 3.30
N GLU A 39 -0.36 8.38 4.38
CA GLU A 39 -0.24 7.80 5.73
C GLU A 39 -0.91 6.42 5.80
N GLU A 40 -2.12 6.30 5.25
CA GLU A 40 -2.79 5.01 5.13
C GLU A 40 -2.04 4.07 4.18
N ALA A 41 -1.52 4.57 3.06
CA ALA A 41 -0.71 3.77 2.15
C ALA A 41 0.54 3.19 2.85
N LEU A 42 1.21 3.94 3.73
CA LEU A 42 2.33 3.44 4.52
C LEU A 42 1.90 2.27 5.43
N ILE A 43 0.78 2.42 6.16
CA ILE A 43 0.25 1.37 7.04
C ILE A 43 -0.02 0.07 6.27
N TYR A 44 -0.65 0.15 5.10
CA TYR A 44 -0.95 -1.05 4.30
C TYR A 44 0.30 -1.61 3.59
N SER A 45 1.30 -0.78 3.32
CA SER A 45 2.60 -1.26 2.83
C SER A 45 3.31 -2.08 3.89
N GLU A 46 3.37 -1.59 5.14
CA GLU A 46 3.96 -2.32 6.27
C GLU A 46 3.27 -3.66 6.51
N LYS A 47 1.93 -3.68 6.55
CA LYS A 47 1.15 -4.93 6.63
C LYS A 47 1.46 -5.89 5.48
N SER A 48 1.59 -5.38 4.26
CA SER A 48 1.89 -6.23 3.11
C SER A 48 3.30 -6.82 3.18
N ILE A 49 4.28 -6.09 3.75
CA ILE A 49 5.62 -6.61 4.06
C ILE A 49 5.55 -7.68 5.16
N GLU A 50 4.75 -7.47 6.21
CA GLU A 50 4.57 -8.48 7.27
C GLU A 50 3.93 -9.77 6.75
N ILE A 51 2.97 -9.67 5.82
CA ILE A 51 2.30 -10.81 5.20
C ILE A 51 3.26 -11.56 4.26
N ASN A 52 3.95 -10.82 3.40
CA ASN A 52 4.88 -11.39 2.42
C ASN A 52 6.14 -10.51 2.29
N PRO A 53 7.18 -10.78 3.11
CA PRO A 53 8.42 -10.00 3.09
C PRO A 53 9.18 -10.07 1.76
N ASN A 54 8.90 -11.09 0.94
CA ASN A 54 9.57 -11.30 -0.35
C ASN A 54 8.81 -10.68 -1.52
N ASN A 55 7.69 -9.99 -1.27
CA ASN A 55 6.93 -9.32 -2.32
C ASN A 55 7.59 -7.99 -2.71
N TYR A 56 8.50 -8.06 -3.68
CA TYR A 56 9.21 -6.90 -4.22
C TYR A 56 8.26 -5.79 -4.70
N ASN A 57 7.04 -6.12 -5.17
CA ASN A 57 6.07 -5.11 -5.61
C ASN A 57 5.65 -4.18 -4.47
N VAL A 58 5.69 -4.64 -3.21
CA VAL A 58 5.36 -3.81 -2.06
C VAL A 58 6.41 -2.73 -1.85
N TYR A 59 7.70 -3.06 -1.99
CA TYR A 59 8.79 -2.08 -1.93
C TYR A 59 8.70 -1.08 -3.08
N ASN A 60 8.33 -1.53 -4.29
CA ASN A 60 8.09 -0.62 -5.41
C ASN A 60 6.96 0.39 -5.12
N ASN A 61 5.83 -0.10 -4.58
CA ASN A 61 4.71 0.75 -4.18
C ASN A 61 5.09 1.69 -3.04
N LEU A 62 5.82 1.21 -2.03
CA LEU A 62 6.31 2.03 -0.93
C LEU A 62 7.23 3.17 -1.43
N GLY A 63 8.04 2.90 -2.46
CA GLY A 63 8.82 3.94 -3.14
C GLY A 63 7.94 5.02 -3.79
N TYR A 64 6.83 4.62 -4.44
CA TYR A 64 5.85 5.58 -4.96
C TYR A 64 5.12 6.37 -3.87
N VAL A 65 4.85 5.75 -2.71
CA VAL A 65 4.26 6.44 -1.54
C VAL A 65 5.20 7.54 -1.06
N TYR A 66 6.48 7.20 -0.81
CA TYR A 66 7.46 8.19 -0.37
C TYR A 66 7.72 9.28 -1.41
N PHE A 67 7.75 8.92 -2.69
CA PHE A 67 7.83 9.89 -3.78
C PHE A 67 6.63 10.86 -3.77
N GLY A 68 5.42 10.34 -3.53
CA GLY A 68 4.22 11.16 -3.40
C GLY A 68 4.23 12.11 -2.18
N MET A 69 5.00 11.76 -1.15
CA MET A 69 5.26 12.57 0.05
C MET A 69 6.45 13.53 -0.09
N ASP A 70 7.10 13.57 -1.24
CA ASP A 70 8.34 14.35 -1.50
C ASP A 70 9.56 13.86 -0.68
N ASP A 71 9.50 12.65 -0.12
CA ASP A 71 10.62 11.99 0.57
C ASP A 71 11.42 11.15 -0.43
N LEU A 72 12.18 11.84 -1.29
CA LEU A 72 12.92 11.23 -2.39
C LEU A 72 14.00 10.25 -1.92
N GLU A 73 14.63 10.51 -0.77
CA GLU A 73 15.67 9.65 -0.21
C GLU A 73 15.10 8.25 0.11
N LYS A 74 13.97 8.20 0.83
CA LYS A 74 13.32 6.91 1.12
C LYS A 74 12.70 6.27 -0.11
N ALA A 75 12.22 7.05 -1.06
CA ALA A 75 11.70 6.52 -2.31
C ALA A 75 12.76 5.70 -3.05
N ILE A 76 13.98 6.24 -3.17
CA ILE A 76 15.12 5.56 -3.79
C ILE A 76 15.50 4.30 -3.01
N GLU A 77 15.62 4.39 -1.68
CA GLU A 77 15.93 3.21 -0.85
C GLU A 77 14.91 2.07 -1.04
N CYS A 78 13.63 2.42 -1.16
CA CYS A 78 12.57 1.43 -1.40
C CYS A 78 12.66 0.81 -2.79
N TRP A 79 12.93 1.61 -3.82
CA TRP A 79 13.10 1.10 -5.18
C TRP A 79 14.36 0.24 -5.33
N GLU A 80 15.44 0.56 -4.61
CA GLU A 80 16.64 -0.29 -4.57
C GLU A 80 16.36 -1.65 -3.91
N LYS A 81 15.52 -1.69 -2.86
CA LYS A 81 15.06 -2.94 -2.23
C LYS A 81 14.08 -3.74 -3.09
N SER A 82 13.51 -3.15 -4.14
CA SER A 82 12.56 -3.81 -5.05
C SER A 82 13.24 -4.54 -6.22
N LEU A 83 14.56 -4.42 -6.37
CA LEU A 83 15.38 -5.06 -7.42
C LEU A 83 15.91 -6.42 -6.96
#